data_AF-A0A8S2S796-F1
#
_entry.id   AF-A0A8S2S796-F1
#
_cell.length_a   1.000
_cell.length_b   1.000
_cell.length_c   1.000
_cell.angle_alpha   90.00
_cell.angle_beta   90.00
_cell.angle_gamma   90.00
#
_symmetry.space_group_name_H-M   'P 1'
#
loop_
_entity.id
_entity.type
_entity.pdbx_description
1 polymer ?
#
loop_
_entity_poly.entity_id
_entity_poly.type
_entity_poly.pdbx_seq_one_letter_code
_entity_poly.pdbx_strand_id
1 'polypeptide(L)'
;VFTVADSETYQSIQVTVGTPNKNENSENNGQSSTQLCRSYLFPIGDRLIRLIDGPGVGDTRGMDHEARNFEHILSYISHYEHLNGICILFKPAETRLTIFFRYCIKELLRHLHVNAKD
;
A
#
# COMPACT_ATOMS: atom_id res chain seq x y z
N VAL A 1 2.26 -13.35 -7.30
CA VAL A 1 2.53 -14.46 -8.26
C VAL A 1 3.84 -14.20 -8.96
N PHE A 2 4.65 -15.21 -9.19
CA PHE A 2 5.78 -15.15 -10.11
C PHE A 2 5.90 -16.47 -10.88
N THR A 3 6.55 -16.43 -12.04
CA THR A 3 6.69 -17.59 -12.91
C THR A 3 8.13 -18.08 -12.86
N VAL A 4 8.30 -19.40 -12.72
CA VAL A 4 9.61 -20.06 -12.78
C VAL A 4 9.54 -21.11 -13.88
N ALA A 5 10.64 -21.27 -14.63
CA ALA A 5 10.76 -22.37 -15.57
C ALA A 5 11.18 -23.63 -14.81
N ASP A 6 10.44 -24.71 -15.00
CA ASP A 6 10.83 -26.03 -14.52
C ASP A 6 12.17 -26.44 -15.15
N SER A 7 13.12 -26.93 -14.36
CA SER A 7 14.48 -27.19 -14.83
C SER A 7 14.60 -28.42 -15.74
N GLU A 8 13.62 -29.33 -15.70
CA GLU A 8 13.65 -30.58 -16.46
C GLU A 8 12.77 -30.51 -17.72
N THR A 9 11.58 -29.94 -17.57
CA THR A 9 10.56 -29.89 -18.62
C THR A 9 10.55 -28.55 -19.35
N TYR A 10 11.25 -27.52 -18.83
CA TYR A 10 11.23 -26.14 -19.32
C TYR A 10 9.82 -25.52 -19.37
N GLN A 11 8.84 -26.13 -18.71
CA GLN A 11 7.48 -25.60 -18.64
C GLN A 11 7.40 -24.45 -17.64
N SER A 12 6.56 -23.47 -17.95
CA SER A 12 6.28 -22.37 -17.01
C SER A 12 5.41 -22.86 -15.87
N ILE A 13 5.92 -22.74 -14.65
CA ILE A 13 5.18 -22.99 -13.41
C ILE A 13 4.84 -21.64 -12.78
N GLN A 14 3.55 -21.43 -12.54
CA GLN A 14 3.08 -20.27 -11.81
C GLN A 14 3.18 -20.55 -10.31
N VAL A 15 4.02 -19.79 -9.61
CA VAL A 15 4.20 -19.89 -8.17
C VAL A 15 3.40 -18.81 -7.48
N THR A 16 2.53 -19.25 -6.57
CA THR A 16 1.71 -18.38 -5.71
C THR A 16 2.19 -18.54 -4.27
N VAL A 17 2.34 -17.42 -3.57
CA VAL A 17 2.78 -17.38 -2.17
C VAL A 17 1.68 -16.77 -1.34
N GLY A 18 1.36 -17.40 -0.21
CA GLY A 18 0.26 -17.01 0.67
C GLY A 18 -1.08 -17.66 0.32
N THR A 19 -2.04 -17.56 1.24
CA THR A 19 -3.43 -17.97 1.03
C THR A 19 -4.24 -16.83 0.43
N PRO A 20 -5.05 -17.09 -0.62
CA PRO A 20 -5.97 -16.10 -1.16
C PRO A 20 -6.87 -15.51 -0.06
N ASN A 21 -6.93 -14.19 0.00
CA ASN A 21 -7.79 -13.47 0.92
C ASN A 21 -8.52 -12.38 0.13
N LYS A 22 -9.76 -12.05 0.52
CA LYS A 22 -10.54 -10.96 -0.08
C LYS A 22 -9.83 -9.60 -0.01
N ASN A 23 -8.88 -9.44 0.92
CA ASN A 23 -8.08 -8.23 1.03
C ASN A 23 -6.78 -8.24 0.20
N GLU A 24 -6.43 -9.36 -0.41
CA GLU A 24 -5.15 -9.58 -1.10
C GLU A 24 -5.41 -9.98 -2.56
N ASN A 25 -5.02 -9.12 -3.50
CA ASN A 25 -5.13 -9.36 -4.92
C ASN A 25 -3.76 -9.72 -5.49
N SER A 26 -3.53 -11.03 -5.64
CA SER A 26 -2.28 -11.58 -6.16
C SER A 26 -2.31 -11.89 -7.66
N GLU A 27 -3.46 -11.74 -8.31
CA GLU A 27 -3.73 -12.24 -9.66
C GLU A 27 -3.71 -11.13 -10.73
N ASN A 28 -3.97 -9.88 -10.35
CA ASN A 28 -4.09 -8.78 -11.31
C ASN A 28 -2.88 -7.84 -11.28
N ASN A 29 -2.02 -7.94 -12.30
CA ASN A 29 -0.89 -7.05 -12.48
C ASN A 29 -1.34 -5.58 -12.65
N GLY A 30 -0.66 -4.66 -11.98
CA GLY A 30 -0.95 -3.22 -12.02
C GLY A 30 -1.99 -2.73 -11.01
N GLN A 31 -2.60 -3.64 -10.24
CA GLN A 31 -3.49 -3.32 -9.14
C GLN A 31 -2.73 -3.30 -7.81
N SER A 32 -3.19 -2.50 -6.85
CA SER A 32 -2.72 -2.67 -5.47
C SER A 32 -2.96 -4.11 -5.03
N SER A 33 -1.99 -4.74 -4.36
CA SER A 33 -2.18 -6.06 -3.77
C SER A 33 -3.12 -5.97 -2.56
N THR A 34 -2.87 -5.04 -1.64
CA THR A 34 -3.77 -4.76 -0.51
C THR A 34 -5.02 -4.00 -1.00
N GLN A 35 -6.22 -4.51 -0.73
CA GLN A 35 -7.48 -3.88 -1.18
C GLN A 35 -8.05 -2.89 -0.16
N LEU A 36 -7.90 -3.17 1.14
CA LEU A 36 -8.40 -2.36 2.25
C LEU A 36 -7.32 -2.20 3.32
N CYS A 37 -7.36 -1.07 4.02
CA CYS A 37 -6.50 -0.77 5.15
C CYS A 37 -6.70 -1.76 6.29
N ARG A 38 -5.60 -2.16 6.94
CA ARG A 38 -5.61 -3.08 8.07
C ARG A 38 -4.58 -2.69 9.12
N SER A 39 -4.98 -2.80 10.38
CA SER A 39 -4.09 -2.59 11.53
C SER A 39 -3.49 -3.91 12.00
N TYR A 40 -2.20 -3.87 12.29
CA TYR A 40 -1.45 -4.92 12.94
C TYR A 40 -0.83 -4.37 14.23
N LEU A 41 -1.07 -5.07 15.33
CA LEU A 41 -0.66 -4.64 16.67
C LEU A 41 0.54 -5.46 17.14
N PHE A 42 1.62 -4.78 17.50
CA PHE A 42 2.86 -5.38 17.96
C PHE A 42 3.21 -4.84 19.36
N PRO A 43 3.10 -5.66 20.42
CA PRO A 43 3.57 -5.27 21.73
C PRO A 43 5.10 -5.25 21.75
N ILE A 44 5.68 -4.12 22.18
CA ILE A 44 7.13 -3.92 22.30
C ILE A 44 7.40 -3.29 23.67
N GLY A 45 7.92 -4.10 24.60
CA GLY A 45 8.09 -3.68 26.00
C GLY A 45 6.74 -3.33 26.64
N ASP A 46 6.65 -2.09 27.12
CA ASP A 46 5.44 -1.50 27.72
C ASP A 46 4.56 -0.75 26.70
N ARG A 47 4.90 -0.79 25.41
CA ARG A 47 4.21 -0.06 24.34
C ARG A 47 3.53 -0.99 23.36
N LEU A 48 2.50 -0.47 22.71
CA LEU A 48 1.82 -1.13 21.60
C LEU A 48 2.04 -0.35 20.31
N ILE A 49 2.77 -0.93 19.35
CA ILE A 49 2.94 -0.34 18.02
C ILE A 49 1.81 -0.83 17.12
N ARG A 50 1.08 0.13 16.52
CA ARG A 50 0.10 -0.15 15.47
C ARG A 50 0.73 0.15 14.11
N LEU A 51 0.94 -0.87 13.30
CA LEU A 51 1.25 -0.70 11.89
C LEU A 51 -0.05 -0.75 11.09
N ILE A 52 -0.32 0.31 10.34
CA ILE A 52 -1.45 0.38 9.42
C ILE A 52 -0.89 0.12 8.03
N ASP A 53 -1.25 -1.03 7.47
CA ASP A 53 -0.99 -1.35 6.07
C ASP A 53 -2.19 -0.90 5.24
N GLY A 54 -1.95 -0.35 4.05
CA GLY A 54 -2.96 0.25 3.20
C GLY A 54 -2.77 -0.10 1.73
N PRO A 55 -3.79 0.11 0.89
CA PRO A 55 -3.66 -0.05 -0.54
C PRO A 55 -2.49 0.79 -1.09
N GLY A 56 -1.74 0.22 -2.03
CA GLY A 56 -0.74 0.94 -2.79
C GLY A 56 -1.36 2.09 -3.55
N VAL A 57 -0.66 3.22 -3.54
CA VAL A 57 -0.99 4.35 -4.41
C VAL A 57 -0.21 4.15 -5.72
N GLY A 58 -0.91 4.17 -6.86
CA GLY A 58 -0.30 3.95 -8.19
C GLY A 58 -0.98 2.90 -9.04
N ASP A 59 -2.25 2.67 -8.77
CA ASP A 59 -3.06 1.73 -9.53
C ASP A 59 -3.25 2.23 -10.97
N THR A 60 -2.83 1.42 -11.94
CA THR A 60 -2.85 1.78 -13.38
C THR A 60 -4.26 1.83 -13.97
N ARG A 61 -5.30 1.61 -13.16
CA ARG A 61 -6.72 1.68 -13.55
C ARG A 61 -7.25 3.12 -13.67
N GLY A 62 -6.45 4.13 -13.36
CA GLY A 62 -6.77 5.55 -13.60
C GLY A 62 -6.94 6.39 -12.33
N MET A 63 -7.03 7.72 -12.50
CA MET A 63 -7.05 8.70 -11.40
C MET A 63 -8.21 8.52 -10.42
N ASP A 64 -9.38 8.06 -10.89
CA ASP A 64 -10.57 7.88 -10.04
C ASP A 64 -10.39 6.74 -9.02
N HIS A 65 -9.68 5.67 -9.40
CA HIS A 65 -9.38 4.57 -8.49
C HIS A 65 -8.35 4.97 -7.44
N GLU A 66 -7.37 5.79 -7.85
CA GLU A 66 -6.36 6.32 -6.96
C GLU A 66 -6.97 7.23 -5.89
N ALA A 67 -7.88 8.13 -6.29
CA ALA A 67 -8.60 8.99 -5.36
C ALA A 67 -9.37 8.19 -4.31
N ARG A 68 -10.05 7.10 -4.72
CA ARG A 68 -10.76 6.20 -3.79
C ARG A 68 -9.84 5.47 -2.83
N ASN A 69 -8.70 4.98 -3.31
CA ASN A 69 -7.70 4.34 -2.43
C ASN A 69 -7.20 5.34 -1.39
N PHE A 70 -6.90 6.57 -1.81
CA PHE A 70 -6.46 7.64 -0.91
C PHE A 70 -7.53 8.03 0.11
N GLU A 71 -8.78 8.23 -0.34
CA GLU A 71 -9.91 8.52 0.53
C GLU A 71 -10.14 7.41 1.55
N HIS A 72 -10.00 6.15 1.13
CA HIS A 72 -10.10 5.00 2.03
C HIS A 72 -8.99 4.98 3.08
N ILE A 73 -7.74 5.30 2.71
CA ILE A 73 -6.63 5.43 3.65
C ILE A 73 -6.91 6.54 4.66
N LEU A 74 -7.30 7.73 4.18
CA LEU A 74 -7.57 8.90 5.01
C LEU A 74 -8.74 8.66 5.97
N SER A 75 -9.82 8.08 5.48
CA SER A 75 -10.96 7.66 6.28
C SER A 75 -10.53 6.63 7.32
N TYR A 76 -9.68 5.67 6.97
CA TYR A 76 -9.20 4.68 7.94
C TYR A 76 -8.37 5.33 9.06
N ILE A 77 -7.44 6.23 8.72
CA ILE A 77 -6.56 6.86 9.72
C ILE A 77 -7.23 7.97 10.54
N SER A 78 -8.34 8.55 10.07
CA SER A 78 -9.05 9.61 10.79
C SER A 78 -9.69 9.15 12.11
N HIS A 79 -9.84 7.83 12.30
CA HIS A 79 -10.33 7.24 13.55
C HIS A 79 -9.28 7.23 14.67
N TYR A 80 -8.03 7.63 14.39
CA TYR A 80 -6.96 7.68 15.39
C TYR A 80 -6.66 9.12 15.78
N GLU A 81 -6.55 9.35 17.09
CA GLU A 81 -6.20 10.65 17.66
C GLU A 81 -4.79 11.11 17.28
N HIS A 82 -3.86 10.16 17.15
CA HIS A 82 -2.47 10.43 16.85
C HIS A 82 -1.95 9.54 15.72
N LEU A 83 -1.25 10.16 14.77
CA LEU A 83 -0.46 9.48 13.76
C LEU A 83 1.02 9.79 14.01
N ASN A 84 1.78 8.81 14.52
CA ASN A 84 3.16 9.05 14.95
C ASN A 84 4.18 9.08 13.80
N GLY A 85 3.83 8.55 12.64
CA GLY A 85 4.73 8.51 11.48
C GLY A 85 4.06 7.89 10.26
N ILE A 86 4.62 8.19 9.09
CA ILE A 86 4.18 7.65 7.80
C ILE A 86 5.39 7.01 7.13
N CYS A 87 5.25 5.72 6.79
CA CYS A 87 6.27 4.99 6.03
C CYS A 87 5.86 4.94 4.57
N ILE A 88 6.75 5.38 3.67
CA ILE A 88 6.54 5.32 2.22
C ILE A 88 7.56 4.34 1.64
N LEU A 89 7.07 3.27 1.01
CA LEU A 89 7.90 2.19 0.48
C LEU A 89 8.05 2.32 -1.04
N PHE A 90 9.29 2.21 -1.53
CA PHE A 90 9.61 2.29 -2.96
C PHE A 90 10.32 1.04 -3.46
N LYS A 91 10.17 0.77 -4.75
CA LYS A 91 11.03 -0.19 -5.44
C LYS A 91 12.46 0.39 -5.51
N PRO A 92 13.51 -0.36 -5.07
CA PRO A 92 14.88 0.15 -5.01
C PRO A 92 15.44 0.67 -6.34
N ALA A 93 14.92 0.19 -7.47
CA ALA A 93 15.36 0.56 -8.82
C ALA A 93 14.70 1.83 -9.37
N GLU A 94 13.70 2.39 -8.68
CA GLU A 94 13.07 3.64 -9.08
C GLU A 94 13.93 4.82 -8.59
N THR A 95 14.90 5.20 -9.41
CA THR A 95 15.85 6.29 -9.13
C THR A 95 15.24 7.68 -9.33
N ARG A 96 14.05 7.77 -9.95
CA ARG A 96 13.43 9.04 -10.32
C ARG A 96 12.18 9.30 -9.51
N LEU A 97 12.12 10.46 -8.86
CA LEU A 97 10.89 11.02 -8.29
C LEU A 97 9.89 11.25 -9.44
N THR A 98 8.98 10.30 -9.64
CA THR A 98 8.00 10.36 -10.72
C THR A 98 6.97 11.46 -10.44
N ILE A 99 6.31 11.96 -11.50
CA ILE A 99 5.16 12.89 -11.38
C ILE A 99 4.11 12.29 -10.43
N PHE A 100 3.95 10.98 -10.52
CA PHE A 100 3.10 10.16 -9.68
C PHE A 100 3.45 10.29 -8.18
N PHE A 101 4.72 10.13 -7.81
CA PHE A 101 5.13 10.31 -6.42
C PHE A 101 4.85 11.72 -5.90
N ARG A 102 5.12 12.75 -6.72
CA ARG A 102 4.83 14.14 -6.35
C ARG A 102 3.34 14.38 -6.13
N TYR A 103 2.48 13.75 -6.93
CA TYR A 103 1.03 13.78 -6.75
C TYR A 103 0.64 13.13 -5.42
N CYS A 104 1.13 11.92 -5.13
CA CYS A 104 0.84 11.21 -3.87
C CYS A 104 1.18 12.04 -2.63
N ILE A 105 2.38 12.66 -2.59
CA ILE A 105 2.78 13.51 -1.46
C ILE A 105 1.88 14.72 -1.33
N LYS A 106 1.52 15.37 -2.45
CA LYS A 106 0.62 16.54 -2.42
C LYS A 106 -0.76 16.18 -1.90
N GLU A 107 -1.32 15.06 -2.34
CA GLU A 107 -2.61 14.59 -1.86
C GLU A 107 -2.56 14.22 -0.38
N LEU A 108 -1.51 13.52 0.05
CA LEU A 108 -1.29 13.21 1.45
C LEU A 108 -1.24 14.48 2.31
N LEU A 109 -0.43 15.46 1.92
CA LEU A 109 -0.31 16.73 2.64
C LEU A 109 -1.60 17.56 2.59
N ARG A 110 -2.36 17.53 1.49
CA ARG A 110 -3.64 18.23 1.34
C ARG A 110 -4.67 17.76 2.36
N HIS A 111 -4.70 16.45 2.63
CA HIS A 111 -5.74 15.84 3.46
C HIS A 111 -5.32 15.60 4.92
N LEU A 112 -4.03 15.42 5.19
CA LEU A 112 -3.52 15.38 6.56
C LEU A 112 -3.38 16.78 7.19
N HIS A 113 -3.43 17.86 6.41
CA HIS A 113 -3.16 19.20 6.92
C HIS A 113 -4.19 20.26 6.49
N VAL A 114 -5.10 20.56 7.42
CA VAL A 114 -5.54 21.95 7.71
C VAL A 114 -5.35 22.28 9.20
N ASN A 115 -5.43 21.29 10.10
CA ASN A 115 -5.32 21.50 11.55
C ASN A 115 -4.04 20.96 12.21
N ALA A 116 -3.12 20.33 11.47
CA ALA A 116 -1.87 19.82 12.05
C ALA A 116 -0.80 20.91 12.27
N LYS A 117 -1.22 22.17 12.35
CA LYS A 117 -0.35 23.34 12.56
C LYS A 117 -0.30 23.80 14.02
N ASP A 118 -1.27 23.41 14.85
CA ASP A 118 -1.40 23.90 16.23
C ASP A 118 -1.31 22.77 17.25
#